data_AF-A0A542I827-F1
#
_entry.id   AF-A0A542I827-F1
#
_cell.length_a   1.000
_cell.length_b   1.000
_cell.length_c   1.000
_cell.angle_alpha   90.00
_cell.angle_beta   90.00
_cell.angle_gamma   90.00
#
_symmetry.space_group_name_H-M   'P 1'
#
loop_
_entity.id
_entity.type
_entity.pdbx_description
1 polymer ?
#
loop_
_entity_poly.entity_id
_entity_poly.type
_entity_poly.pdbx_seq_one_letter_code
_entity_poly.pdbx_strand_id
1 'polypeptide(L)'
;MAYTYDPIFAKDPGNPNIVAANASITIYDPADPNKTPIALKDTTGSPLPNPITVNAMGMGSAFVHPTLDRVAWFGASFNGFFTAYEGMKDEAVAAKEAAQDAANSAATAAADRVTAAAVNPSGKLILTKGNGGTVDAGSVVGPPGVPGPPGQNGANVLPTDDAIEQAVKTKGSKTEAALSATYAGAFPAAQTIVYNTDGSVQSVTENGITTSYTYNSDGTVATDSRTVNGVITTRNYGYTNGNLTSITKAA
;
A
#
# COMPACT_ATOMS: atom_id res chain seq x y z
N MET A 1 38.97 -25.70 35.63
CA MET A 1 39.67 -26.91 35.16
C MET A 1 40.93 -27.08 36.00
N ALA A 2 41.30 -28.31 36.37
CA ALA A 2 42.61 -28.55 36.98
C ALA A 2 43.64 -28.64 35.85
N TYR A 3 44.45 -27.61 35.67
CA TYR A 3 45.53 -27.65 34.69
C TYR A 3 46.50 -28.74 35.11
N THR A 4 46.73 -29.71 34.23
CA THR A 4 47.74 -30.73 34.46
C THR A 4 49.07 -30.09 34.13
N TYR A 5 49.89 -29.85 35.16
CA TYR A 5 51.23 -29.34 34.96
C TYR A 5 52.14 -30.53 34.66
N ASP A 6 52.88 -30.46 33.56
CA ASP A 6 53.82 -31.51 33.22
C ASP A 6 54.97 -31.54 34.23
N PRO A 7 55.34 -32.72 34.76
CA PRO A 7 56.52 -32.85 35.60
C PRO A 7 57.78 -32.53 34.81
N ILE A 8 58.83 -32.10 35.51
CA ILE A 8 60.15 -31.92 34.89
C ILE A 8 60.61 -33.28 34.37
N PHE A 9 61.03 -33.31 33.11
CA PHE A 9 61.71 -34.47 32.52
C PHE A 9 62.99 -34.02 31.80
N ALA A 10 64.09 -33.99 32.55
CA ALA A 10 65.40 -33.56 32.08
C ALA A 10 66.09 -34.69 31.30
N LYS A 11 65.85 -34.74 29.98
CA LYS A 11 66.48 -35.69 29.06
C LYS A 11 67.36 -35.02 28.02
N ASP A 12 68.30 -35.77 27.47
CA ASP A 12 69.09 -35.32 26.32
C ASP A 12 68.16 -35.13 25.09
N PRO A 13 68.07 -33.93 24.50
CA PRO A 13 67.28 -33.70 23.30
C PRO A 13 67.78 -34.49 22.08
N GLY A 14 69.08 -34.80 22.02
CA GLY A 14 69.70 -35.55 20.91
C GLY A 14 69.56 -37.06 21.03
N ASN A 15 69.30 -37.58 22.24
CA ASN A 15 69.07 -38.99 22.50
C ASN A 15 68.10 -39.16 23.68
N PRO A 16 66.79 -39.37 23.43
CA PRO A 16 65.78 -39.37 24.48
C PRO A 16 65.87 -40.57 25.44
N ASN A 17 66.74 -41.54 25.17
CA ASN A 17 67.02 -42.67 26.07
C ASN A 17 68.00 -42.30 27.19
N ILE A 18 68.64 -41.12 27.12
CA ILE A 18 69.59 -40.64 28.13
C ILE A 18 68.94 -39.49 28.91
N VAL A 19 69.03 -39.57 30.24
CA VAL A 19 68.47 -38.59 31.17
C VAL A 19 69.54 -37.99 32.05
N ALA A 20 69.30 -36.77 32.55
CA ALA A 20 70.12 -36.13 33.57
C ALA A 20 69.87 -36.81 34.94
N ALA A 21 70.36 -38.03 35.12
CA ALA A 21 70.08 -38.83 36.32
C ALA A 21 70.72 -38.23 37.59
N ASN A 22 69.94 -38.08 38.66
CA ASN A 22 70.38 -37.56 39.96
C ASN A 22 71.11 -36.21 39.87
N ALA A 23 70.75 -35.39 38.89
CA ALA A 23 71.44 -34.16 38.56
C ALA A 23 70.77 -32.94 39.21
N SER A 24 71.56 -31.87 39.36
CA SER A 24 71.04 -30.54 39.62
C SER A 24 70.90 -29.80 38.29
N ILE A 25 69.70 -29.33 37.97
CA ILE A 25 69.39 -28.57 36.76
C ILE A 25 69.05 -27.13 37.12
N THR A 26 69.66 -26.19 36.40
CA THR A 26 69.33 -24.76 36.50
C THR A 26 68.31 -24.42 35.43
N ILE A 27 67.22 -23.79 35.83
CA ILE A 27 66.19 -23.27 34.91
C ILE A 27 66.39 -21.77 34.75
N TYR A 28 66.29 -21.26 33.53
CA TYR A 28 66.56 -19.86 33.21
C TYR A 28 65.67 -19.38 32.06
N ASP A 29 65.62 -18.06 31.87
CA ASP A 29 64.98 -17.46 30.71
C ASP A 29 65.80 -17.77 29.44
N PRO A 30 65.22 -18.40 28.40
CA PRO A 30 65.90 -18.64 27.13
C PRO A 30 66.56 -17.42 26.50
N ALA A 31 66.05 -16.22 26.76
CA ALA A 31 66.57 -14.97 26.25
C ALA A 31 67.73 -14.41 27.10
N ASP A 32 67.98 -14.92 28.30
CA ASP A 32 69.08 -14.49 29.16
C ASP A 32 70.39 -15.19 28.78
N PRO A 33 71.36 -14.47 28.17
CA PRO A 33 72.64 -15.06 27.79
C PRO A 33 73.48 -15.49 29.01
N ASN A 34 73.24 -14.90 30.18
CA ASN A 34 73.96 -15.22 31.41
C ASN A 34 73.41 -16.45 32.13
N LYS A 35 72.26 -16.98 31.67
CA LYS A 35 71.59 -18.17 32.22
C LYS A 35 71.33 -18.06 33.73
N THR A 36 70.91 -16.88 34.16
CA THR A 36 70.63 -16.59 35.56
C THR A 36 69.44 -17.43 36.04
N PRO A 37 69.52 -18.11 37.20
CA PRO A 37 68.40 -18.86 37.73
C PRO A 37 67.17 -17.97 37.94
N ILE A 38 66.02 -18.37 37.39
CA ILE A 38 64.75 -17.67 37.56
C ILE A 38 63.98 -18.16 38.79
N ALA A 39 63.12 -17.31 39.35
CA ALA A 39 62.25 -17.70 40.46
C ALA A 39 61.15 -18.66 39.96
N LEU A 40 61.05 -19.83 40.58
CA LEU A 40 60.06 -20.85 40.25
C LEU A 40 59.03 -20.97 41.36
N LYS A 41 57.82 -21.40 41.02
CA LYS A 41 56.79 -21.78 41.99
C LYS A 41 56.34 -23.21 41.73
N ASP A 42 55.88 -23.89 42.76
CA ASP A 42 55.16 -25.14 42.59
C ASP A 42 53.72 -24.89 42.11
N THR A 43 52.97 -25.97 41.89
CA THR A 43 51.57 -25.92 41.45
C THR A 43 50.62 -25.35 42.50
N THR A 44 51.07 -25.14 43.74
CA THR A 44 50.33 -24.48 44.82
C THR A 44 50.68 -22.99 44.95
N GLY A 45 51.68 -22.51 44.20
CA GLY A 45 52.16 -21.14 44.21
C GLY A 45 53.29 -20.88 45.22
N SER A 46 53.80 -21.91 45.90
CA SER A 46 54.91 -21.79 46.86
C SER A 46 56.24 -21.72 46.11
N PRO A 47 57.25 -20.96 46.61
CA PRO A 47 58.56 -20.88 45.95
C PRO A 47 59.24 -22.26 45.84
N LEU A 48 59.77 -22.58 44.67
CA LEU A 48 60.63 -23.74 44.44
C LEU A 48 62.11 -23.32 44.33
N PRO A 49 63.04 -24.16 44.80
CA PRO A 49 64.46 -23.90 44.64
C PRO A 49 64.85 -23.95 43.16
N ASN A 50 65.84 -23.15 42.78
CA ASN A 50 66.49 -23.19 41.48
C ASN A 50 67.99 -22.93 41.69
N PRO A 51 68.87 -23.93 41.53
CA PRO A 51 68.69 -25.20 40.80
C PRO A 51 67.72 -26.23 41.43
N ILE A 52 67.12 -27.08 40.59
CA ILE A 52 66.25 -28.20 40.98
C ILE A 52 67.03 -29.52 40.89
N THR A 53 66.87 -30.40 41.88
CA THR A 53 67.39 -31.77 41.81
C THR A 53 66.38 -32.71 41.17
N VAL A 54 66.78 -33.45 40.14
CA VAL A 54 66.00 -34.51 39.51
C VAL A 54 66.44 -35.88 40.00
N ASN A 55 65.56 -36.88 39.92
CA ASN A 55 65.84 -38.25 40.38
C ASN A 55 66.65 -39.07 39.35
N ALA A 56 66.86 -40.36 39.62
CA ALA A 56 67.60 -41.27 38.74
C ALA A 56 67.01 -41.42 37.33
N MET A 57 65.74 -41.08 37.13
CA MET A 57 65.05 -41.08 35.84
C MET A 57 65.02 -39.69 35.18
N GLY A 58 65.72 -38.69 35.74
CA GLY A 58 65.68 -37.31 35.26
C GLY A 58 64.34 -36.60 35.53
N MET A 59 63.51 -37.16 36.40
CA MET A 59 62.20 -36.60 36.76
C MET A 59 62.33 -35.64 37.94
N GLY A 60 61.61 -34.52 37.88
CA GLY A 60 61.47 -33.56 38.97
C GLY A 60 60.02 -33.12 39.18
N SER A 61 59.78 -32.38 40.26
CA SER A 61 58.45 -31.81 40.55
C SER A 61 57.98 -30.90 39.42
N ALA A 62 56.67 -30.90 39.16
CA ALA A 62 56.07 -29.89 38.28
C ALA A 62 56.31 -28.49 38.86
N PHE A 63 56.54 -27.52 37.98
CA PHE A 63 56.75 -26.13 38.35
C PHE A 63 55.91 -25.23 37.46
N VAL A 64 55.80 -23.98 37.89
CA VAL A 64 55.10 -22.93 37.18
C VAL A 64 55.92 -21.65 37.16
N HIS A 65 55.93 -20.92 36.05
CA HIS A 65 56.56 -19.60 35.93
C HIS A 65 55.59 -18.51 35.42
N PRO A 66 55.30 -17.45 36.18
CA PRO A 66 54.12 -16.60 35.95
C PRO A 66 54.08 -15.85 34.61
N THR A 67 55.20 -15.70 33.91
CA THR A 67 55.32 -14.84 32.72
C THR A 67 56.02 -15.47 31.52
N LEU A 68 56.63 -16.65 31.66
CA LEU A 68 57.40 -17.27 30.57
C LEU A 68 56.64 -18.50 30.10
N ASP A 69 56.35 -18.57 28.81
CA ASP A 69 55.65 -19.73 28.21
C ASP A 69 56.57 -20.96 28.15
N ARG A 70 57.86 -20.71 27.94
CA ARG A 70 58.91 -21.72 27.83
C ARG A 70 60.13 -21.25 28.58
N VAL A 71 60.74 -22.17 29.31
CA VAL A 71 61.99 -21.93 30.04
C VAL A 71 63.08 -22.85 29.50
N ALA A 72 64.33 -22.41 29.57
CA ALA A 72 65.47 -23.25 29.22
C ALA A 72 66.04 -23.88 30.49
N TRP A 73 66.70 -25.03 30.35
CA TRP A 73 67.42 -25.65 31.45
C TRP A 73 68.80 -26.13 31.01
N PHE A 74 69.74 -26.21 31.97
CA PHE A 74 71.02 -26.87 31.78
C PHE A 74 71.44 -27.64 33.04
N GLY A 75 72.14 -28.75 32.86
CA GLY A 75 72.63 -29.59 33.97
C GLY A 75 73.10 -30.96 33.46
N ALA A 76 74.02 -31.60 34.18
CA ALA A 76 74.63 -32.88 33.78
C ALA A 76 75.19 -32.91 32.33
N SER A 77 75.72 -31.77 31.85
CA SER A 77 76.19 -31.56 30.46
C SER A 77 75.10 -31.56 29.38
N PHE A 78 73.82 -31.64 29.78
CA PHE A 78 72.67 -31.50 28.90
C PHE A 78 72.04 -30.12 29.03
N ASN A 79 71.25 -29.76 28.03
CA ASN A 79 70.40 -28.58 28.04
C ASN A 79 69.13 -28.87 27.23
N GLY A 80 68.07 -28.13 27.51
CA GLY A 80 66.83 -28.27 26.77
C GLY A 80 65.82 -27.21 27.16
N PHE A 81 64.55 -27.46 26.82
CA PHE A 81 63.44 -26.55 27.11
C PHE A 81 62.31 -27.28 27.84
N PHE A 82 61.64 -26.57 28.74
CA PHE A 82 60.38 -26.99 29.36
C PHE A 82 59.28 -25.99 29.03
N THR A 83 58.07 -26.49 28.81
CA THR A 83 56.87 -25.66 28.68
C THR A 83 56.32 -25.38 30.07
N ALA A 84 56.04 -24.11 30.40
CA ALA A 84 55.64 -23.72 31.74
C ALA A 84 54.12 -23.45 31.88
N TYR A 85 53.40 -23.05 30.81
CA TYR A 85 52.00 -22.56 30.94
C TYR A 85 51.07 -22.66 29.70
N GLU A 86 51.28 -23.61 28.77
CA GLU A 86 50.51 -23.69 27.52
C GLU A 86 48.97 -23.71 27.75
N GLY A 87 48.46 -24.56 28.65
CA GLY A 87 47.01 -24.73 28.85
C GLY A 87 46.24 -23.51 29.36
N MET A 88 46.79 -22.72 30.30
CA MET A 88 46.08 -21.55 30.85
C MET A 88 46.09 -20.37 29.86
N LYS A 89 47.19 -20.22 29.12
CA LYS A 89 47.30 -19.19 28.09
C LYS A 89 46.36 -19.48 26.92
N ASP A 90 46.30 -20.73 26.47
CA ASP A 90 45.42 -21.14 25.38
C ASP A 90 43.95 -20.98 25.75
N GLU A 91 43.57 -21.34 26.99
CA GLU A 91 42.20 -21.11 27.48
C GLU A 91 41.89 -19.61 27.60
N ALA A 92 42.85 -18.77 28.03
CA ALA A 92 42.66 -17.32 28.09
C ALA A 92 42.52 -16.69 26.69
N VAL A 93 43.28 -17.18 25.71
CA VAL A 93 43.14 -16.76 24.30
C VAL A 93 41.78 -17.17 23.76
N ALA A 94 41.37 -18.42 23.95
CA ALA A 94 40.07 -18.92 23.53
C ALA A 94 38.92 -18.14 24.21
N ALA A 95 39.04 -17.83 25.50
CA ALA A 95 38.06 -17.02 26.22
C ALA A 95 37.98 -15.59 25.67
N LYS A 96 39.12 -14.98 25.33
CA LYS A 96 39.17 -13.65 24.71
C LYS A 96 38.50 -13.67 23.33
N GLU A 97 38.79 -14.67 22.50
CA GLU A 97 38.17 -14.84 21.18
C GLU A 97 36.65 -15.00 21.32
N ALA A 98 36.19 -15.90 22.19
CA ALA A 98 34.76 -16.10 22.45
C ALA A 98 34.06 -14.82 22.96
N ALA A 99 34.73 -14.05 23.82
CA ALA A 99 34.20 -12.77 24.29
C ALA A 99 34.09 -11.74 23.15
N GLN A 100 35.07 -11.71 22.25
CA GLN A 100 35.05 -10.83 21.08
C GLN A 100 33.95 -11.22 20.09
N ASP A 101 33.76 -12.51 19.84
CA ASP A 101 32.67 -13.02 18.99
C ASP A 101 31.29 -12.69 19.57
N ALA A 102 31.13 -12.84 20.89
CA ALA A 102 29.90 -12.45 21.57
C ALA A 102 29.63 -10.94 21.46
N ALA A 103 30.66 -10.10 21.63
CA ALA A 103 30.53 -8.65 21.47
C ALA A 103 30.17 -8.25 20.04
N ASN A 104 30.79 -8.85 19.04
CA ASN A 104 30.50 -8.61 17.62
C ASN A 104 29.07 -9.05 17.26
N SER A 105 28.64 -10.20 17.77
CA SER A 105 27.27 -10.71 17.58
C SER A 105 26.24 -9.76 18.20
N ALA A 106 26.50 -9.27 19.41
CA ALA A 106 25.63 -8.31 20.07
C ALA A 106 25.57 -6.97 19.33
N ALA A 107 26.70 -6.47 18.82
CA ALA A 107 26.75 -5.24 18.03
C ALA A 107 25.98 -5.40 16.71
N THR A 108 26.11 -6.54 16.05
CA THR A 108 25.37 -6.87 14.81
C THR A 108 23.86 -6.91 15.08
N ALA A 109 23.43 -7.61 16.13
CA ALA A 109 22.02 -7.67 16.52
C ALA A 109 21.46 -6.28 16.87
N ALA A 110 22.25 -5.45 17.57
CA ALA A 110 21.87 -4.08 17.89
C ALA A 110 21.76 -3.19 16.65
N ALA A 111 22.60 -3.41 15.63
CA ALA A 111 22.55 -2.72 14.36
C ALA A 111 21.34 -3.12 13.51
N ASP A 112 20.98 -4.40 13.51
CA ASP A 112 19.90 -4.95 12.66
C ASP A 112 18.49 -4.81 13.23
N ARG A 113 18.35 -4.57 14.54
CA ARG A 113 17.03 -4.33 15.16
C ARG A 113 16.29 -3.19 14.47
N VAL A 114 14.97 -3.30 14.36
CA VAL A 114 14.13 -2.20 13.88
C VAL A 114 13.91 -1.19 15.00
N THR A 115 14.15 0.10 14.73
CA THR A 115 13.95 1.21 15.67
C THR A 115 12.75 2.07 15.32
N ALA A 116 12.36 2.11 14.05
CA ALA A 116 11.16 2.81 13.59
C ALA A 116 10.58 2.13 12.35
N ALA A 117 9.28 2.33 12.14
CA ALA A 117 8.56 1.89 10.95
C ALA A 117 7.59 2.98 10.53
N ALA A 118 7.57 3.34 9.24
CA ALA A 118 6.70 4.38 8.72
C ALA A 118 6.27 4.08 7.27
N VAL A 119 5.07 4.53 6.90
CA VAL A 119 4.64 4.51 5.49
C VAL A 119 5.06 5.81 4.83
N ASN A 120 5.80 5.72 3.73
CA ASN A 120 6.25 6.90 2.99
C ASN A 120 5.13 7.47 2.08
N PRO A 121 5.31 8.66 1.50
CA PRO A 121 4.30 9.27 0.61
C PRO A 121 3.95 8.45 -0.65
N SER A 122 4.78 7.47 -1.03
CA SER A 122 4.53 6.54 -2.13
C SER A 122 3.76 5.28 -1.70
N GLY A 123 3.35 5.18 -0.43
CA GLY A 123 2.61 4.03 0.11
C GLY A 123 3.48 2.80 0.43
N LYS A 124 4.81 2.95 0.53
CA LYS A 124 5.73 1.87 0.92
C LYS A 124 6.01 1.89 2.42
N LEU A 125 6.08 0.72 3.05
CA LEU A 125 6.51 0.56 4.43
C LEU A 125 8.04 0.60 4.49
N ILE A 126 8.60 1.59 5.17
CA ILE A 126 10.03 1.75 5.39
C ILE A 126 10.34 1.42 6.86
N LEU A 127 11.29 0.50 7.07
CA LEU A 127 11.83 0.13 8.38
C LEU A 127 13.19 0.79 8.58
N THR A 128 13.37 1.49 9.69
CA THR A 128 14.67 2.04 10.10
C THR A 128 15.35 1.06 11.05
N LYS A 129 16.59 0.70 10.76
CA LYS A 129 17.44 -0.17 11.57
C LYS A 129 18.14 0.59 12.70
N GLY A 130 18.70 -0.14 13.66
CA GLY A 130 19.48 0.40 14.78
C GLY A 130 20.72 1.18 14.35
N ASN A 131 21.30 0.85 13.19
CA ASN A 131 22.41 1.58 12.59
C ASN A 131 22.00 2.81 11.74
N GLY A 132 20.71 3.14 11.67
CA GLY A 132 20.19 4.25 10.87
C GLY A 132 19.94 3.93 9.39
N GLY A 133 20.32 2.74 8.91
CA GLY A 133 19.97 2.27 7.57
C GLY A 133 18.47 1.97 7.45
N THR A 134 17.94 1.99 6.23
CA THR A 134 16.51 1.75 5.95
C THR A 134 16.29 0.56 5.03
N VAL A 135 15.20 -0.18 5.25
CA VAL A 135 14.73 -1.28 4.40
C VAL A 135 13.32 -0.96 3.90
N ASP A 136 13.10 -1.07 2.59
CA ASP A 136 11.74 -1.03 2.00
C ASP A 136 11.12 -2.42 2.13
N ALA A 137 10.07 -2.53 2.95
CA ALA A 137 9.32 -3.76 3.20
C ALA A 137 8.14 -3.96 2.23
N GLY A 138 7.96 -3.08 1.24
CA GLY A 138 6.96 -3.19 0.19
C GLY A 138 5.75 -2.26 0.38
N SER A 139 4.76 -2.42 -0.50
CA SER A 139 3.54 -1.58 -0.50
C SER A 139 2.59 -1.96 0.64
N VAL A 140 2.00 -0.96 1.29
CA VAL A 140 0.91 -1.17 2.25
C VAL A 140 -0.43 -1.13 1.50
N VAL A 141 -1.18 -2.23 1.55
CA VAL A 141 -2.52 -2.33 0.97
C VAL A 141 -3.55 -2.61 2.05
N GLY A 142 -4.52 -1.72 2.20
CA GLY A 142 -5.70 -1.93 3.06
C GLY A 142 -6.90 -2.44 2.23
N PRO A 143 -7.93 -2.99 2.89
CA PRO A 143 -9.20 -3.26 2.23
C PRO A 143 -9.77 -1.96 1.63
N PRO A 144 -10.48 -2.03 0.49
CA PRO A 144 -11.26 -0.89 -0.01
C PRO A 144 -12.19 -0.36 1.09
N GLY A 145 -12.30 0.97 1.20
CA GLY A 145 -13.28 1.58 2.08
C GLY A 145 -14.70 1.15 1.71
N VAL A 146 -15.60 1.12 2.68
CA VAL A 146 -17.02 0.91 2.41
C VAL A 146 -17.52 2.00 1.44
N PRO A 147 -18.32 1.65 0.42
CA PRO A 147 -18.97 2.65 -0.41
C PRO A 147 -19.72 3.66 0.45
N GLY A 148 -19.65 4.93 0.08
CA GLY A 148 -20.44 5.97 0.74
C GLY A 148 -21.94 5.70 0.57
N PRO A 149 -22.78 6.22 1.47
CA PRO A 149 -24.22 6.11 1.32
C PRO A 149 -24.67 6.75 0.00
N PRO A 150 -25.72 6.22 -0.66
CA PRO A 150 -26.33 6.86 -1.81
C PRO A 150 -26.72 8.31 -1.48
N GLY A 151 -26.56 9.21 -2.47
CA GLY A 151 -27.10 10.57 -2.35
C GLY A 151 -28.61 10.55 -2.14
N GLN A 152 -29.16 11.60 -1.53
CA GLN A 152 -30.61 11.72 -1.40
C GLN A 152 -31.25 11.76 -2.79
N ASN A 153 -32.33 11.00 -2.98
CA ASN A 153 -33.15 11.12 -4.18
C ASN A 153 -33.62 12.58 -4.32
N GLY A 154 -33.53 13.15 -5.52
CA GLY A 154 -34.17 14.43 -5.82
C GLY A 154 -35.66 14.33 -5.52
N ALA A 155 -36.22 15.33 -4.85
CA ALA A 155 -37.63 15.33 -4.51
C ALA A 155 -38.46 15.18 -5.79
N ASN A 156 -39.19 14.08 -5.93
CA ASN A 156 -40.15 13.86 -7.00
C ASN A 156 -41.39 14.70 -6.67
N VAL A 157 -41.28 16.02 -6.87
CA VAL A 157 -42.38 16.95 -6.59
C VAL A 157 -43.34 16.89 -7.75
N LEU A 158 -44.58 16.49 -7.50
CA LEU A 158 -45.66 16.72 -8.46
C LEU A 158 -45.72 18.22 -8.77
N PRO A 159 -45.96 18.61 -10.04
CA PRO A 159 -46.20 20.01 -10.36
C PRO A 159 -47.30 20.56 -9.45
N THR A 160 -47.10 21.76 -8.92
CA THR A 160 -48.15 22.45 -8.17
C THR A 160 -49.32 22.76 -9.10
N ASP A 161 -50.52 22.92 -8.53
CA ASP A 161 -51.70 23.35 -9.29
C ASP A 161 -51.42 24.66 -10.04
N ASP A 162 -50.66 25.60 -9.44
CA ASP A 162 -50.20 26.82 -10.08
C ASP A 162 -49.35 26.55 -11.33
N ALA A 163 -48.42 25.59 -11.27
CA ALA A 163 -47.58 25.23 -12.41
C ALA A 163 -48.42 24.61 -13.55
N ILE A 164 -49.45 23.84 -13.21
CA ILE A 164 -50.40 23.27 -14.17
C ILE A 164 -51.27 24.39 -14.77
N GLU A 165 -51.80 25.29 -13.95
CA GLU A 165 -52.62 26.41 -14.39
C GLU A 165 -51.85 27.34 -15.32
N GLN A 166 -50.60 27.67 -14.98
CA GLN A 166 -49.71 28.45 -15.83
C GLN A 166 -49.44 27.75 -17.15
N ALA A 167 -49.26 26.42 -17.15
CA ALA A 167 -49.09 25.68 -18.40
C ALA A 167 -50.36 25.69 -19.25
N VAL A 168 -51.57 25.63 -18.67
CA VAL A 168 -52.81 25.54 -19.45
C VAL A 168 -53.31 26.91 -19.93
N LYS A 169 -53.20 27.96 -19.11
CA LYS A 169 -53.82 29.27 -19.37
C LYS A 169 -52.87 30.29 -20.00
N THR A 170 -51.56 30.11 -19.88
CA THR A 170 -50.62 31.08 -20.44
C THR A 170 -50.58 30.98 -21.95
N LYS A 171 -50.99 32.07 -22.60
CA LYS A 171 -50.98 32.21 -24.05
C LYS A 171 -49.59 31.92 -24.62
N GLY A 172 -49.51 30.99 -25.55
CA GLY A 172 -48.25 30.58 -26.19
C GLY A 172 -47.46 29.50 -25.44
N SER A 173 -47.99 28.97 -24.33
CA SER A 173 -47.44 27.73 -23.77
C SER A 173 -47.66 26.56 -24.74
N LYS A 174 -46.82 25.53 -24.66
CA LYS A 174 -46.99 24.33 -25.49
C LYS A 174 -48.31 23.61 -25.23
N THR A 175 -48.76 23.58 -23.97
CA THR A 175 -50.00 22.91 -23.56
C THR A 175 -51.21 23.71 -24.04
N GLU A 176 -51.21 25.03 -23.88
CA GLU A 176 -52.27 25.90 -24.40
C GLU A 176 -52.37 25.78 -25.92
N ALA A 177 -51.24 25.86 -26.64
CA ALA A 177 -51.22 25.71 -28.08
C ALA A 177 -51.77 24.35 -28.56
N ALA A 178 -51.42 23.26 -27.88
CA ALA A 178 -51.91 21.93 -28.21
C ALA A 178 -53.43 21.76 -27.96
N LEU A 179 -53.92 22.30 -26.84
CA LEU A 179 -55.36 22.28 -26.52
C LEU A 179 -56.16 23.16 -27.49
N SER A 180 -55.67 24.37 -27.77
CA SER A 180 -56.28 25.32 -28.71
C SER A 180 -56.27 24.81 -30.16
N ALA A 181 -55.27 24.03 -30.56
CA ALA A 181 -55.24 23.38 -31.87
C ALA A 181 -56.27 22.24 -32.00
N THR A 182 -56.63 21.60 -30.89
CA THR A 182 -57.52 20.45 -30.86
C THR A 182 -58.99 20.85 -30.72
N TYR A 183 -59.28 21.92 -29.98
CA TYR A 183 -60.64 22.36 -29.67
C TYR A 183 -60.89 23.80 -30.15
N ALA A 184 -61.83 23.98 -31.08
CA ALA A 184 -62.33 25.30 -31.42
C ALA A 184 -63.25 25.81 -30.29
N GLY A 185 -62.99 27.03 -29.79
CA GLY A 185 -63.80 27.65 -28.75
C GLY A 185 -65.29 27.77 -29.14
N ALA A 186 -66.19 27.52 -28.18
CA ALA A 186 -67.63 27.48 -28.41
C ALA A 186 -68.26 28.82 -28.86
N PHE A 187 -67.55 29.93 -28.66
CA PHE A 187 -67.97 31.27 -29.09
C PHE A 187 -66.80 31.96 -29.80
N PRO A 188 -66.99 32.44 -31.03
CA PRO A 188 -65.94 33.18 -31.71
C PRO A 188 -65.73 34.54 -31.06
N ALA A 189 -64.47 34.91 -30.83
CA ALA A 189 -64.11 36.22 -30.28
C ALA A 189 -64.40 37.36 -31.28
N ALA A 190 -64.48 37.03 -32.57
CA ALA A 190 -64.88 37.93 -33.64
C ALA A 190 -65.61 37.17 -34.75
N GLN A 191 -66.67 37.77 -35.28
CA GLN A 191 -67.45 37.29 -36.42
C GLN A 191 -67.58 38.39 -37.47
N THR A 192 -67.47 38.05 -38.74
CA THR A 192 -67.74 38.95 -39.88
C THR A 192 -68.65 38.25 -40.87
N ILE A 193 -69.74 38.90 -41.28
CA ILE A 193 -70.70 38.37 -42.26
C ILE A 193 -70.69 39.27 -43.49
N VAL A 194 -70.50 38.67 -44.67
CA VAL A 194 -70.57 39.34 -45.96
C VAL A 194 -71.85 38.88 -46.65
N TYR A 195 -72.59 39.81 -47.26
CA TYR A 195 -73.83 39.54 -47.96
C TYR A 195 -73.66 39.74 -49.48
N ASN A 196 -74.37 38.95 -50.27
CA ASN A 196 -74.56 39.18 -51.69
C ASN A 196 -75.49 40.40 -51.91
N THR A 197 -75.56 40.90 -53.15
CA THR A 197 -76.42 42.04 -53.50
C THR A 197 -77.91 41.78 -53.32
N ASP A 198 -78.32 40.51 -53.33
CA ASP A 198 -79.71 40.08 -53.07
C ASP A 198 -80.02 39.90 -51.57
N GLY A 199 -79.05 40.17 -50.68
CA GLY A 199 -79.18 40.04 -49.24
C GLY A 199 -78.94 38.64 -48.68
N SER A 200 -78.66 37.64 -49.52
CA SER A 200 -78.22 36.31 -49.06
C SER A 200 -76.81 36.37 -48.46
N VAL A 201 -76.47 35.43 -47.58
CA VAL A 201 -75.16 35.42 -46.90
C VAL A 201 -74.10 34.88 -47.86
N GLN A 202 -73.16 35.72 -48.28
CA GLN A 202 -72.06 35.30 -49.12
C GLN A 202 -71.02 34.50 -48.33
N SER A 203 -70.62 35.00 -47.15
CA SER A 203 -69.65 34.32 -46.29
C SER A 203 -69.78 34.74 -44.83
N VAL A 204 -69.35 33.85 -43.95
CA VAL A 204 -69.20 34.07 -42.51
C VAL A 204 -67.77 33.71 -42.13
N THR A 205 -67.07 34.66 -41.51
CA THR A 205 -65.72 34.45 -40.96
C THR A 205 -65.77 34.47 -39.45
N GLU A 206 -65.34 33.38 -38.82
CA GLU A 206 -65.32 33.19 -37.36
C GLU A 206 -63.93 32.74 -36.93
N ASN A 207 -63.26 33.52 -36.08
CA ASN A 207 -61.89 33.21 -35.61
C ASN A 207 -60.90 32.88 -36.75
N GLY A 208 -61.01 33.57 -37.90
CA GLY A 208 -60.15 33.35 -39.07
C GLY A 208 -60.54 32.16 -39.96
N ILE A 209 -61.58 31.41 -39.61
CA ILE A 209 -62.16 30.35 -40.45
C ILE A 209 -63.29 30.95 -41.26
N THR A 210 -63.19 30.88 -42.59
CA THR A 210 -64.22 31.41 -43.50
C THR A 210 -65.08 30.28 -44.04
N THR A 211 -66.40 30.40 -43.89
CA THR A 211 -67.39 29.59 -44.58
C THR A 211 -68.06 30.44 -45.65
N SER A 212 -67.98 30.04 -46.91
CA SER A 212 -68.65 30.72 -48.04
C SER A 212 -69.84 29.92 -48.52
N TYR A 213 -70.88 30.60 -48.99
CA TYR A 213 -72.12 29.97 -49.43
C TYR A 213 -72.40 30.32 -50.89
N THR A 214 -72.91 29.34 -51.64
CA THR A 214 -73.55 29.57 -52.94
C THR A 214 -75.00 29.15 -52.85
N TYR A 215 -75.83 29.67 -53.74
CA TYR A 215 -77.27 29.48 -53.71
C TYR A 215 -77.78 28.99 -55.07
N ASN A 216 -78.78 28.12 -55.03
CA ASN A 216 -79.57 27.74 -56.19
C ASN A 216 -80.46 28.92 -56.62
N SER A 217 -81.02 28.86 -57.83
CA SER A 217 -81.91 29.92 -58.33
C SER A 217 -83.19 30.11 -57.52
N ASP A 218 -83.58 29.12 -56.71
CA ASP A 218 -84.72 29.17 -55.80
C ASP A 218 -84.37 29.76 -54.41
N GLY A 219 -83.13 30.19 -54.20
CA GLY A 219 -82.63 30.77 -52.95
C GLY A 219 -82.20 29.74 -51.90
N THR A 220 -82.32 28.45 -52.16
CA THR A 220 -81.76 27.40 -51.27
C THR A 220 -80.23 27.38 -51.36
N VAL A 221 -79.54 27.02 -50.28
CA VAL A 221 -78.07 26.93 -50.27
C VAL A 221 -77.65 25.78 -51.17
N ALA A 222 -76.88 26.04 -52.23
CA ALA A 222 -76.34 25.01 -53.11
C ALA A 222 -75.08 24.37 -52.52
N THR A 223 -74.14 25.19 -52.05
CA THR A 223 -72.91 24.72 -51.41
C THR A 223 -72.53 25.57 -50.20
N ASP A 224 -71.91 24.95 -49.20
CA ASP A 224 -71.08 25.65 -48.21
C ASP A 224 -69.63 25.16 -48.30
N SER A 225 -68.68 26.09 -48.25
CA SER A 225 -67.24 25.79 -48.32
C SER A 225 -66.55 26.38 -47.12
N ARG A 226 -66.05 25.51 -46.22
CA ARG A 226 -65.34 25.90 -45.01
C ARG A 226 -63.83 25.78 -45.20
N THR A 227 -63.10 26.87 -45.03
CA THR A 227 -61.64 26.90 -45.13
C THR A 227 -61.00 26.92 -43.75
N VAL A 228 -60.26 25.87 -43.39
CA VAL A 228 -59.52 25.76 -42.12
C VAL A 228 -58.04 25.52 -42.46
N ASN A 229 -57.16 26.44 -42.05
CA ASN A 229 -55.71 26.34 -42.28
C ASN A 229 -55.33 26.06 -43.76
N GLY A 230 -56.05 26.68 -44.71
CA GLY A 230 -55.83 26.50 -46.14
C GLY A 230 -56.46 25.23 -46.75
N VAL A 231 -57.06 24.35 -45.94
CA VAL A 231 -57.82 23.19 -46.41
C VAL A 231 -59.28 23.59 -46.56
N ILE A 232 -59.82 23.45 -47.77
CA ILE A 232 -61.23 23.73 -48.07
C ILE A 232 -62.01 22.43 -47.99
N THR A 233 -63.06 22.41 -47.16
CA THR A 233 -64.06 21.35 -47.16
C THR A 233 -65.37 21.91 -47.67
N THR A 234 -65.85 21.37 -48.79
CA THR A 234 -67.10 21.81 -49.42
C THR A 234 -68.18 20.75 -49.22
N ARG A 235 -69.39 21.18 -48.86
CA ARG A 235 -70.58 20.33 -48.91
C ARG A 235 -71.54 20.85 -49.96
N ASN A 236 -72.12 19.91 -50.69
CA ASN A 236 -73.13 20.16 -51.70
C ASN A 236 -74.47 19.69 -51.16
N TYR A 237 -75.49 20.53 -51.30
CA TYR A 237 -76.83 20.29 -50.82
C TYR A 237 -77.76 20.04 -52.01
N GLY A 238 -78.39 18.87 -52.06
CA GLY A 238 -79.37 18.50 -53.08
C GLY A 238 -80.78 18.63 -52.55
N TYR A 239 -81.69 19.17 -53.38
CA TYR A 239 -83.09 19.40 -53.01
C TYR A 239 -84.05 18.81 -54.03
N THR A 240 -85.20 18.33 -53.56
CA THR A 240 -86.34 17.92 -54.40
C THR A 240 -87.60 18.57 -53.87
N ASN A 241 -88.27 19.40 -54.68
CA ASN A 241 -89.46 20.16 -54.28
C ASN A 241 -89.26 20.97 -52.99
N GLY A 242 -88.09 21.61 -52.85
CA GLY A 242 -87.71 22.40 -51.67
C GLY A 242 -87.25 21.60 -50.45
N ASN A 243 -87.38 20.26 -50.47
CA ASN A 243 -86.90 19.41 -49.37
C ASN A 243 -85.43 19.03 -49.59
N LEU A 244 -84.59 19.17 -48.57
CA LEU A 244 -83.21 18.71 -48.60
C LEU A 244 -83.17 17.17 -48.68
N THR A 245 -82.60 16.63 -49.75
CA THR A 245 -82.56 15.18 -50.03
C THR A 245 -81.15 14.60 -49.97
N SER A 246 -80.11 15.41 -50.07
CA SER A 246 -78.72 14.94 -49.92
C SER A 246 -77.78 16.02 -49.40
N ILE A 247 -76.79 15.58 -48.61
CA ILE A 247 -75.60 16.36 -48.29
C ILE A 247 -74.41 15.50 -48.68
N THR A 248 -73.59 15.98 -49.61
CA THR A 248 -72.39 15.26 -50.05
C THR A 248 -71.17 16.13 -49.82
N LYS A 249 -70.06 15.52 -49.37
CA LYS A 249 -68.78 16.21 -49.29
C LYS A 249 -68.13 16.15 -50.67
N ALA A 250 -67.86 17.30 -51.29
CA ALA A 250 -66.99 17.34 -52.45
C ALA A 250 -65.54 17.14 -51.97
N ALA A 251 -64.82 16.24 -52.64
CA ALA A 251 -63.42 15.93 -52.34
C ALA A 251 -62.51 17.13 -52.66
#